data_AF-A0A9P0GC73-F1
#
_entry.id   AF-A0A9P0GC73-F1
#
_cell.length_a   1.000
_cell.length_b   1.000
_cell.length_c   1.000
_cell.angle_alpha   90.00
_cell.angle_beta   90.00
_cell.angle_gamma   90.00
#
_symmetry.space_group_name_H-M   'P 1'
#
loop_
_entity.id
_entity.type
_entity.pdbx_description
1 polymer ?
#
loop_
_entity_poly.entity_id
_entity_poly.type
_entity_poly.pdbx_seq_one_letter_code
_entity_poly.pdbx_strand_id
1 'polypeptide(L)'
;MQEPTIPIKEEHIIFEKYKKPIIKDFEHDLRGEEESQYNVLRRDNNRPADLSKLLRSTNFKEKFVEFLIEDWTRDEFIILMEEKTIKLNYGQCYTYEVSSENKIKRVIDYNLPCYHEEADTKIVYHICQLN
;
A
#
# COMPACT_ATOMS: atom_id res chain seq x y z
N MET A 1 22.68 -8.64 -35.25
CA MET A 1 22.90 -7.54 -34.28
C MET A 1 21.79 -7.68 -33.25
N GLN A 2 22.13 -7.89 -31.99
CA GLN A 2 21.16 -8.05 -30.91
C GLN A 2 20.96 -6.66 -30.30
N GLU A 3 19.73 -6.16 -30.30
CA GLU A 3 19.42 -4.85 -29.70
C GLU A 3 19.80 -4.88 -28.20
N PRO A 4 20.42 -3.81 -27.68
CA PRO A 4 20.72 -3.74 -26.26
C PRO A 4 19.39 -3.68 -25.48
N THR A 5 19.11 -4.72 -24.70
CA THR A 5 18.02 -4.72 -23.72
C THR A 5 18.32 -3.67 -22.66
N ILE A 6 17.60 -2.55 -22.69
CA ILE A 6 17.61 -1.56 -21.61
C ILE A 6 17.13 -2.28 -20.35
N PRO A 7 17.90 -2.26 -19.24
CA PRO A 7 17.47 -2.90 -18.00
C PRO A 7 16.21 -2.18 -17.50
N ILE A 8 15.10 -2.91 -17.45
CA ILE A 8 13.84 -2.44 -16.89
C ILE A 8 14.10 -2.06 -15.43
N LYS A 9 13.73 -0.84 -15.05
CA LYS A 9 13.94 -0.36 -13.70
C LYS A 9 12.87 -0.94 -12.78
N GLU A 10 13.28 -1.56 -11.68
CA GLU A 10 12.36 -2.10 -10.68
C GLU A 10 12.18 -1.11 -9.52
N GLU A 11 10.93 -0.78 -9.18
CA GLU A 11 10.58 0.13 -8.07
C GLU A 11 9.62 -0.58 -7.10
N HIS A 12 9.94 -0.54 -5.80
CA HIS A 12 9.19 -1.21 -4.75
C HIS A 12 8.47 -0.20 -3.87
N ILE A 13 7.17 -0.40 -3.68
CA ILE A 13 6.31 0.45 -2.87
C ILE A 13 5.78 -0.41 -1.74
N ILE A 14 6.40 -0.23 -0.58
CA ILE A 14 6.17 -1.10 0.56
C ILE A 14 5.22 -0.43 1.56
N PHE A 15 4.07 -1.06 1.79
CA PHE A 15 3.15 -0.69 2.87
C PHE A 15 3.27 -1.69 4.01
N GLU A 16 3.80 -1.22 5.13
CA GLU A 16 3.80 -1.97 6.38
C GLU A 16 2.40 -1.95 6.98
N LYS A 17 1.93 -3.13 7.39
CA LYS A 17 0.70 -3.28 8.17
C LYS A 17 1.05 -3.81 9.54
N TYR A 18 0.82 -2.98 10.54
CA TYR A 18 0.86 -3.42 11.92
C TYR A 18 -0.41 -4.22 12.24
N LYS A 19 -0.24 -5.41 12.83
CA LYS A 19 -1.37 -6.18 13.35
C LYS A 19 -1.83 -5.51 14.64
N LYS A 20 -3.12 -5.14 14.69
CA LYS A 20 -3.72 -4.59 15.90
C LYS A 20 -3.85 -5.64 17.00
N PRO A 21 -3.81 -5.23 18.27
CA PRO A 21 -3.51 -3.87 18.73
C PRO A 21 -2.00 -3.61 18.75
N ILE A 22 -1.59 -2.40 18.36
CA ILE A 22 -0.23 -1.91 18.61
C ILE A 22 -0.19 -0.89 19.74
N ILE A 23 1.00 -0.62 20.28
CA ILE A 23 1.24 0.36 21.35
C ILE A 23 0.56 1.71 21.06
N LYS A 24 0.55 2.14 19.79
CA LYS A 24 -0.11 3.39 19.38
C LYS A 24 -1.64 3.33 19.47
N ASP A 25 -2.27 2.18 19.23
CA ASP A 25 -3.72 2.02 19.40
C ASP A 25 -4.10 2.26 20.87
N PHE A 26 -3.31 1.73 21.82
CA PHE A 26 -3.53 1.97 23.24
C PHE A 26 -3.39 3.46 23.62
N GLU A 27 -2.41 4.16 23.05
CA GLU A 27 -2.25 5.61 23.26
C GLU A 27 -3.41 6.44 22.70
N HIS A 28 -3.95 6.06 21.53
CA HIS A 28 -5.12 6.72 20.94
C HIS A 28 -6.39 6.48 21.76
N ASP A 29 -6.61 5.23 22.20
CA ASP A 29 -7.74 4.86 23.07
C ASP A 29 -7.70 5.62 24.40
N LEU A 30 -6.50 5.76 25.00
CA LEU A 30 -6.31 6.55 26.22
C LEU A 30 -6.64 8.04 26.06
N ARG A 31 -6.52 8.59 24.84
CA ARG A 31 -6.81 9.99 24.53
C ARG A 31 -8.27 10.22 24.09
N GLY A 32 -9.05 9.15 23.89
CA GLY A 32 -10.41 9.23 23.37
C GLY A 32 -10.49 9.82 21.96
N GLU A 33 -9.45 9.61 21.15
CA GLU A 33 -9.43 10.11 19.77
C GLU A 33 -10.33 9.24 18.87
N GLU A 34 -11.43 9.82 18.36
CA GLU A 34 -12.26 9.16 17.35
C GLU A 34 -11.69 9.33 15.95
N GLU A 35 -11.53 8.22 15.23
CA GLU A 35 -11.01 8.24 13.88
C GLU A 35 -12.09 8.62 12.86
N SER A 36 -11.82 9.66 12.06
CA SER A 36 -12.72 10.06 10.98
C SER A 36 -12.78 8.98 9.88
N GLN A 37 -13.98 8.60 9.46
CA GLN A 37 -14.17 7.70 8.33
C GLN A 37 -14.12 8.45 7.00
N TYR A 38 -13.34 7.92 6.06
CA TYR A 38 -13.20 8.44 4.72
C TYR A 38 -13.85 7.46 3.72
N ASN A 39 -14.69 8.00 2.85
CA ASN A 39 -15.25 7.24 1.73
C ASN A 39 -14.17 6.95 0.67
N VAL A 40 -14.43 5.93 -0.15
CA VAL A 40 -13.55 5.48 -1.25
C VAL A 40 -12.98 6.67 -2.02
N LEU A 41 -11.65 6.75 -2.10
CA LEU A 41 -10.98 7.72 -2.94
C LEU A 41 -11.22 7.32 -4.40
N ARG A 42 -11.99 8.12 -5.12
CA ARG A 42 -12.15 8.00 -6.57
C ARG A 42 -11.64 9.26 -7.24
N ARG A 43 -11.28 9.15 -8.51
CA ARG A 43 -10.89 10.26 -9.38
C ARG A 43 -11.81 11.48 -9.28
N ASP A 44 -13.10 11.23 -9.08
CA ASP A 44 -14.15 12.26 -9.06
C ASP A 44 -14.27 12.96 -7.69
N ASN A 45 -13.51 12.54 -6.68
CA ASN A 45 -13.47 13.24 -5.40
C ASN A 45 -12.59 14.49 -5.54
N ASN A 46 -13.08 15.61 -5.01
CA ASN A 46 -12.29 16.83 -4.91
C ASN A 46 -10.94 16.54 -4.24
N ARG A 47 -9.85 17.05 -4.83
CA ARG A 47 -8.53 17.02 -4.22
C ARG A 47 -8.66 17.52 -2.78
N PRO A 48 -8.23 16.73 -1.79
CA PRO A 48 -8.35 17.16 -0.41
C PRO A 48 -7.58 18.44 -0.15
N ALA A 49 -8.16 19.32 0.66
CA ALA A 49 -7.55 20.59 1.02
C ALA A 49 -6.22 20.42 1.78
N ASP A 50 -6.09 19.34 2.57
CA ASP A 50 -4.88 19.03 3.34
C ASP A 50 -4.60 17.53 3.34
N LEU A 51 -3.71 17.11 2.43
CA LEU A 51 -3.27 15.72 2.34
C LEU A 51 -2.51 15.26 3.59
N SER A 52 -1.74 16.15 4.23
CA SER A 52 -0.98 15.82 5.44
C SER A 52 -1.90 15.50 6.62
N LYS A 53 -3.04 16.18 6.73
CA LYS A 53 -4.07 15.86 7.71
C LYS A 53 -4.71 14.49 7.44
N LEU A 54 -5.00 14.19 6.18
CA LEU A 54 -5.60 12.91 5.78
C LEU A 54 -4.70 11.71 6.07
N LEU A 55 -3.40 11.86 5.79
CA LEU A 55 -2.38 10.86 6.10
C LEU A 55 -2.18 10.63 7.60
N ARG A 56 -2.96 11.25 8.50
CA ARG A 56 -3.00 10.89 9.92
C ARG A 56 -4.04 9.80 10.20
N SER A 57 -5.07 9.68 9.38
CA SER A 57 -6.08 8.62 9.51
C SER A 57 -5.56 7.31 8.90
N THR A 58 -5.59 6.26 9.70
CA THR A 58 -5.44 4.86 9.29
C THR A 58 -6.44 4.51 8.21
N ASN A 59 -7.73 4.82 8.41
CA ASN A 59 -8.78 4.55 7.43
C ASN A 59 -8.50 5.22 6.07
N PHE A 60 -8.07 6.48 6.06
CA PHE A 60 -7.66 7.15 4.82
C PHE A 60 -6.48 6.44 4.15
N LYS A 61 -5.44 6.08 4.90
CA LYS A 61 -4.28 5.36 4.35
C LYS A 61 -4.69 4.05 3.71
N GLU A 62 -5.54 3.28 4.36
CA GLU A 62 -6.04 2.01 3.82
C GLU A 62 -6.79 2.22 2.51
N LYS A 63 -7.71 3.20 2.47
CA LYS A 63 -8.46 3.57 1.26
C LYS A 63 -7.55 4.11 0.16
N PHE A 64 -6.47 4.78 0.51
CA PHE A 64 -5.48 5.27 -0.43
C PHE A 64 -4.71 4.12 -1.09
N VAL A 65 -4.28 3.12 -0.32
CA VAL A 65 -3.59 1.97 -0.92
C VAL A 65 -4.52 1.15 -1.80
N GLU A 66 -5.78 0.94 -1.39
CA GLU A 66 -6.82 0.31 -2.23
C GLU A 66 -7.00 1.06 -3.55
N PHE A 67 -7.08 2.40 -3.50
CA PHE A 67 -7.12 3.23 -4.71
C PHE A 67 -5.90 3.00 -5.61
N LEU A 68 -4.68 2.99 -5.07
CA LEU A 68 -3.48 2.71 -5.89
C LEU A 68 -3.57 1.33 -6.56
N ILE A 69 -4.06 0.32 -5.84
CA ILE A 69 -4.15 -1.04 -6.37
C ILE A 69 -5.13 -1.13 -7.55
N GLU A 70 -6.28 -0.47 -7.43
CA GLU A 70 -7.36 -0.54 -8.43
C GLU A 70 -7.09 0.40 -9.61
N ASP A 71 -6.79 1.67 -9.34
CA ASP A 71 -6.76 2.71 -10.38
C ASP A 71 -5.49 2.70 -11.22
N TRP A 72 -4.39 2.13 -10.73
CA TRP A 72 -3.14 2.05 -11.50
C TRP A 72 -3.21 1.15 -12.73
N THR A 73 -4.28 0.39 -12.91
CA THR A 73 -4.50 -0.37 -14.16
C THR A 73 -5.01 0.49 -15.33
N ARG A 74 -5.31 1.77 -15.08
CA ARG A 74 -5.87 2.69 -16.07
C ARG A 74 -4.80 3.27 -17.00
N ASP A 75 -5.16 3.42 -18.27
CA ASP A 75 -4.24 3.89 -19.33
C ASP A 75 -3.55 5.23 -19.03
N GLU A 76 -4.19 6.13 -18.26
CA GLU A 76 -3.61 7.42 -17.89
C GLU A 76 -2.35 7.32 -17.02
N PHE A 77 -2.11 6.17 -16.39
CA PHE A 77 -0.90 5.93 -15.59
C PHE A 77 0.24 5.30 -16.39
N ILE A 78 0.07 4.99 -17.68
CA ILE A 78 1.09 4.30 -18.49
C ILE A 78 2.42 5.05 -18.47
N ILE A 79 2.39 6.37 -18.63
CA ILE A 79 3.59 7.23 -18.65
C ILE A 79 4.37 7.13 -17.33
N LEU A 80 3.70 6.84 -16.21
CA LEU A 80 4.36 6.70 -14.90
C LEU A 80 5.02 5.34 -14.71
N MET A 81 4.62 4.34 -15.50
CA MET A 81 5.05 2.94 -15.40
C MET A 81 5.85 2.46 -16.61
N GLU A 82 6.02 3.31 -17.62
CA GLU A 82 6.79 3.00 -18.82
C GLU A 82 8.24 2.68 -18.44
N GLU A 83 8.80 1.62 -19.06
CA GLU A 83 10.17 1.12 -18.79
C GLU A 83 10.43 0.69 -17.34
N LYS A 84 9.37 0.44 -16.56
CA LYS A 84 9.46 0.05 -15.16
C LYS A 84 8.59 -1.15 -14.82
N THR A 85 9.06 -1.91 -13.84
CA THR A 85 8.24 -2.86 -13.08
C THR A 85 7.99 -2.26 -11.71
N ILE A 86 6.73 -2.04 -11.37
CA ILE A 86 6.34 -1.55 -10.04
C ILE A 86 5.82 -2.73 -9.22
N LYS A 87 6.39 -2.91 -8.02
CA LYS A 87 5.93 -3.91 -7.06
C LYS A 87 5.32 -3.21 -5.85
N LEU A 88 4.12 -3.62 -5.46
CA LEU A 88 3.36 -3.03 -4.34
C LEU A 88 2.83 -4.13 -3.44
N ASN A 89 3.07 -4.06 -2.14
CA ASN A 89 2.48 -4.99 -1.17
C ASN A 89 1.34 -4.33 -0.38
N TYR A 90 0.21 -5.02 -0.26
CA TYR A 90 -0.87 -4.69 0.67
C TYR A 90 -1.88 -5.84 0.73
N GLY A 91 -1.79 -6.69 1.76
CA GLY A 91 -2.55 -7.95 1.84
C GLY A 91 -2.09 -9.02 0.85
N GLN A 92 -1.76 -8.64 -0.39
CA GLN A 92 -1.09 -9.43 -1.42
C GLN A 92 0.08 -8.63 -2.01
N CYS A 93 0.92 -9.28 -2.81
CA CYS A 93 1.99 -8.62 -3.56
C CYS A 93 1.57 -8.48 -5.02
N TYR A 94 1.50 -7.25 -5.51
CA TYR A 94 1.08 -6.91 -6.87
C TYR A 94 2.30 -6.45 -7.68
N THR A 95 2.34 -6.87 -8.94
CA THR A 95 3.33 -6.44 -9.93
C THR A 95 2.59 -5.74 -11.08
N TYR A 96 3.04 -4.55 -11.45
CA TYR A 96 2.52 -3.73 -12.53
C TYR A 96 3.56 -3.56 -13.62
N GLU A 97 3.19 -3.85 -14.85
CA GLU A 97 4.03 -3.73 -16.03
C GLU A 97 3.20 -3.24 -17.22
N VAL A 98 3.79 -2.39 -18.07
CA VAL A 98 3.17 -2.01 -19.34
C VAL A 98 3.36 -3.15 -20.35
N SER A 99 2.26 -3.68 -20.87
CA SER A 99 2.28 -4.71 -21.90
C SER A 99 2.63 -4.15 -23.27
N SER A 100 2.93 -5.04 -24.22
CA SER A 100 3.15 -4.69 -25.63
C SER A 100 1.96 -4.00 -26.31
N GLU A 101 0.76 -4.09 -25.74
CA GLU A 101 -0.46 -3.44 -26.23
C GLU A 101 -0.66 -2.03 -25.63
N ASN A 102 0.36 -1.51 -24.94
CA ASN A 102 0.31 -0.25 -24.23
C ASN A 102 -0.84 -0.23 -23.19
N LYS A 103 -0.94 -1.30 -22.41
CA LYS A 103 -1.90 -1.47 -21.31
C LYS A 103 -1.17 -1.88 -20.05
N ILE A 104 -1.61 -1.40 -18.90
CA ILE A 104 -1.01 -1.79 -17.63
C ILE A 104 -1.58 -3.15 -17.22
N LYS A 105 -0.71 -4.14 -17.09
CA LYS A 105 -1.04 -5.47 -16.59
C LYS A 105 -0.69 -5.53 -15.11
N ARG A 106 -1.66 -5.93 -14.29
CA ARG A 106 -1.47 -6.22 -12.87
C ARG A 106 -1.49 -7.74 -12.65
N VAL A 107 -0.50 -8.27 -11.96
CA VAL A 107 -0.43 -9.69 -11.57
C VAL A 107 -0.20 -9.79 -10.05
N ILE A 108 -0.78 -10.80 -9.41
CA ILE A 108 -0.44 -11.13 -8.02
C ILE A 108 0.78 -12.06 -8.07
N ASP A 109 1.86 -11.64 -7.44
CA ASP A 109 3.07 -12.45 -7.28
C ASP A 109 2.99 -13.21 -5.95
N TYR A 110 2.75 -14.52 -6.03
CA TYR A 110 2.62 -15.39 -4.86
C TYR A 110 3.97 -15.81 -4.25
N ASN A 111 5.10 -15.43 -4.85
CA ASN A 111 6.44 -15.76 -4.34
C ASN A 111 7.04 -14.64 -3.47
N LEU A 112 6.50 -13.42 -3.56
CA LEU A 112 6.94 -12.26 -2.78
C LEU A 112 6.40 -12.15 -1.34
N PRO A 113 5.23 -12.72 -0.96
CA PRO A 113 4.72 -12.61 0.40
C PRO A 113 5.68 -13.20 1.43
N CYS A 114 5.79 -12.52 2.57
CA CYS A 114 6.64 -12.93 3.67
C CYS A 114 5.87 -12.85 5.00
N TYR A 115 6.03 -13.85 5.86
CA TYR A 115 5.27 -14.00 7.12
C TYR A 115 6.10 -13.73 8.37
N HIS A 116 7.17 -12.93 8.27
CA HIS A 116 7.97 -12.59 9.45
C HIS A 116 7.12 -11.79 10.45
N GLU A 117 7.16 -12.23 11.71
CA GLU A 117 6.44 -11.60 12.81
C GLU A 117 7.33 -10.52 13.46
N GLU A 118 6.82 -9.29 13.53
CA GLU A 118 7.53 -8.14 14.09
C GLU A 118 7.71 -8.24 15.61
N ALA A 119 8.80 -7.64 16.12
CA ALA A 119 9.14 -7.65 17.55
C ALA A 119 8.02 -7.08 18.43
N ASP A 120 7.35 -6.01 17.98
CA ASP A 120 6.28 -5.35 18.73
C ASP A 120 5.06 -6.27 18.94
N THR A 121 4.77 -7.14 17.97
CA THR A 121 3.71 -8.15 18.08
C THR A 121 4.03 -9.16 19.20
N LYS A 122 5.30 -9.55 19.33
CA LYS A 122 5.76 -10.47 20.39
C LYS A 122 5.70 -9.83 21.77
N ILE A 123 6.02 -8.54 21.86
CA ILE A 123 5.93 -7.78 23.12
C ILE A 123 4.47 -7.71 23.59
N VAL A 124 3.54 -7.34 22.72
CA VAL A 124 2.09 -7.30 23.05
C VAL A 124 1.58 -8.69 23.42
N TYR A 125 1.94 -9.73 22.66
CA TYR A 125 1.58 -11.10 22.99
C TYR A 125 2.06 -11.49 24.40
N HIS A 126 3.32 -11.21 24.75
CA HIS A 126 3.85 -11.51 26.08
C HIS A 126 3.16 -10.70 27.18
N ILE A 127 2.86 -9.42 26.97
CA ILE A 127 2.10 -8.61 27.93
C ILE A 127 0.71 -9.23 28.19
N CYS A 128 0.01 -9.68 27.13
CA CYS A 128 -1.29 -10.33 27.26
C CYS A 128 -1.27 -11.69 27.98
N GLN A 129 -0.09 -12.32 28.12
CA GLN A 129 0.06 -13.61 28.82
C GLN A 129 0.47 -13.46 30.30
N LEU A 130 0.75 -12.23 30.77
CA LEU A 130 1.16 -11.96 32.17
C LEU A 130 -0.01 -11.90 33.17
N ASN A 131 -1.08 -12.68 32.94
CA ASN A 131 -2.18 -12.82 33.89
C ASN A 131 -1.75 -13.61 35.13
#